data_AF-A0A090X3A2-F1
#
_entry.id   AF-A0A090X3A2-F1
#
_cell.length_a   1.000
_cell.length_b   1.000
_cell.length_c   1.000
_cell.angle_alpha   90.00
_cell.angle_beta   90.00
_cell.angle_gamma   90.00
#
_symmetry.space_group_name_H-M   'P 1'
#
loop_
_entity.id
_entity.type
_entity.pdbx_description
1 polymer ?
#
loop_
_entity_poly.entity_id
_entity_poly.type
_entity_poly.pdbx_seq_one_letter_code
_entity_poly.pdbx_strand_id
1 'polypeptide(L)'
;MLLMMRFVQRKSLKIKSIIGVLLGLFGMYLLVSQKDLQMQEDSWIGILMIMSCIISWSAGSLFVAKADTPSNFFITTGYQMLSAGVILAIGSWAFDESWSEPLSWQLNTQIAIVCLILFGSIAAFTAFNYLLKVVSTEKVATSSYVNPIIALLLGWYFLNESITVQSMIAAAIMLTGVYFINSRKVR
;
A
#
# COMPACT_ATOMS: atom_id res chain seq x y z
N MET A 1 1.57 8.38 6.81
CA MET A 1 0.17 8.87 6.90
C MET A 1 -0.20 9.53 8.24
N LEU A 2 -0.10 8.86 9.40
CA LEU A 2 -0.52 9.42 10.70
C LEU A 2 0.25 10.68 11.13
N LEU A 3 1.57 10.71 10.88
CA LEU A 3 2.38 11.92 11.12
C LEU A 3 1.89 13.11 10.28
N MET A 4 1.59 12.88 9.00
CA MET A 4 0.98 13.90 8.14
C MET A 4 -0.41 14.32 8.62
N MET A 5 -1.22 13.43 9.19
CA MET A 5 -2.49 13.84 9.82
C MET A 5 -2.26 14.77 11.02
N ARG A 6 -1.23 14.51 11.84
CA ARG A 6 -0.88 15.40 12.96
C ARG A 6 -0.43 16.77 12.46
N PHE A 7 0.45 16.83 11.46
CA PHE A 7 0.97 18.09 10.92
C PHE A 7 -0.06 18.87 10.10
N VAL A 8 -0.82 18.20 9.22
CA VAL A 8 -1.75 18.83 8.26
C VAL A 8 -3.16 19.01 8.85
N GLN A 9 -3.63 18.11 9.72
CA GLN A 9 -5.00 18.15 10.24
C GLN A 9 -5.08 18.52 11.73
N ARG A 10 -3.95 18.71 12.43
CA ARG A 10 -3.88 18.95 13.90
C ARG A 10 -4.76 17.99 14.72
N LYS A 11 -5.06 16.79 14.21
CA LYS A 11 -5.84 15.80 14.95
C LYS A 11 -4.96 15.20 16.04
N SER A 12 -5.52 15.10 17.25
CA SER A 12 -4.87 14.47 18.39
C SER A 12 -4.65 12.99 18.05
N LEU A 13 -3.37 12.58 17.96
CA LEU A 13 -3.01 11.18 17.83
C LEU A 13 -3.34 10.49 19.14
N LYS A 14 -4.22 9.48 19.08
CA LYS A 14 -4.57 8.71 20.26
C LYS A 14 -3.50 7.67 20.54
N ILE A 15 -3.12 7.51 21.81
CA ILE A 15 -2.06 6.60 22.27
C ILE A 15 -2.24 5.17 21.73
N LYS A 16 -3.48 4.66 21.66
CA LYS A 16 -3.78 3.33 21.11
C LYS A 16 -3.43 3.18 19.61
N SER A 17 -3.58 4.23 18.81
CA SER A 17 -3.18 4.22 17.40
C SER A 17 -1.66 4.17 17.26
N ILE A 18 -0.94 4.90 18.13
CA ILE A 18 0.52 4.86 18.17
C ILE A 18 1.02 3.46 18.54
N ILE A 19 0.43 2.83 19.57
CA ILE A 19 0.78 1.47 19.98
C ILE A 19 0.58 0.47 18.84
N GLY A 20 -0.58 0.50 18.17
CA GLY A 20 -0.85 -0.42 17.06
C GLY A 20 0.10 -0.22 15.87
N VAL A 21 0.51 1.02 15.60
CA VAL A 21 1.48 1.35 14.54
C VAL A 21 2.88 0.85 14.90
N LEU A 22 3.31 1.03 16.15
CA LEU A 22 4.60 0.53 16.62
C LEU A 22 4.63 -1.00 16.55
N LEU A 23 3.54 -1.68 16.94
CA LEU A 23 3.41 -3.13 16.79
C LEU A 23 3.45 -3.54 15.33
N GLY A 24 2.71 -2.87 14.45
CA GLY A 24 2.73 -3.14 13.01
C GLY A 24 4.11 -2.95 12.37
N LEU A 25 4.82 -1.88 12.73
CA LEU A 25 6.18 -1.61 12.30
C LEU A 25 7.17 -2.68 12.81
N PHE A 26 7.06 -3.07 14.07
CA PHE A 26 7.91 -4.10 14.65
C PHE A 26 7.67 -5.46 14.00
N GLY A 27 6.41 -5.85 13.79
CA GLY A 27 6.05 -7.06 13.06
C GLY A 27 6.56 -7.05 11.62
N MET A 28 6.46 -5.92 10.92
CA MET A 28 7.02 -5.77 9.57
C MET A 28 8.55 -5.88 9.56
N TYR A 29 9.24 -5.25 10.51
CA TYR A 29 10.69 -5.37 10.66
C TYR A 29 11.10 -6.84 10.87
N LEU A 30 10.41 -7.55 11.76
CA LEU A 30 10.66 -8.98 11.97
C LEU A 30 10.42 -9.82 10.71
N LEU A 31 9.40 -9.51 9.92
CA LEU A 31 9.13 -10.23 8.67
C LEU A 31 10.24 -9.99 7.63
N VAL A 32 10.69 -8.74 7.48
CA VAL A 32 11.69 -8.35 6.47
C VAL A 32 13.11 -8.78 6.86
N SER A 33 13.44 -8.77 8.15
CA SER A 33 14.77 -9.14 8.68
C SER A 33 15.15 -10.62 8.46
N GLN A 34 14.26 -11.42 7.87
CA GLN A 34 14.53 -12.81 7.51
C GLN A 34 15.48 -12.97 6.32
N LYS A 35 15.52 -11.97 5.44
CA LYS A 35 16.47 -11.93 4.33
C LYS A 35 17.69 -11.15 4.77
N ASP A 36 18.88 -11.63 4.43
CA ASP A 36 20.13 -10.89 4.64
C ASP A 36 20.00 -9.51 4.00
N LEU A 37 19.97 -8.47 4.83
CA LEU A 37 19.92 -7.08 4.39
C LEU A 37 21.30 -6.71 3.85
N GLN A 38 21.53 -7.00 2.57
CA GLN A 38 22.75 -6.57 1.89
C GLN A 38 22.67 -5.07 1.61
N MET A 39 23.36 -4.29 2.44
CA MET A 39 23.55 -2.85 2.20
C MET A 39 24.60 -2.69 1.08
N GLN A 40 24.15 -2.39 -0.14
CA GLN A 40 25.01 -1.97 -1.23
C GLN A 40 25.37 -0.48 -1.11
N GLU A 41 26.48 -0.06 -1.72
CA GLU A 41 27.02 1.31 -1.63
C GLU A 41 26.00 2.40 -2.08
N ASP A 42 25.07 2.08 -2.99
CA ASP A 42 24.04 3.00 -3.48
C ASP A 42 22.68 2.93 -2.74
N SER A 43 22.63 2.28 -1.57
CA SER A 43 21.37 2.10 -0.81
C SER A 43 20.71 3.43 -0.42
N TRP A 44 21.47 4.54 -0.34
CA TRP A 44 20.95 5.85 0.05
C TRP A 44 19.96 6.44 -0.98
N ILE A 45 20.16 6.18 -2.28
CA ILE A 45 19.24 6.62 -3.34
C ILE A 45 17.90 5.91 -3.19
N GLY A 46 17.92 4.60 -2.96
CA GLY A 46 16.72 3.80 -2.70
C GLY A 46 15.96 4.28 -1.46
N ILE A 47 16.68 4.62 -0.38
CA ILE A 47 16.06 5.20 0.82
C ILE A 47 15.36 6.51 0.50
N LEU A 48 16.01 7.43 -0.23
CA LEU A 48 15.40 8.71 -0.62
C LEU A 48 14.16 8.51 -1.50
N MET A 49 14.20 7.56 -2.45
CA MET A 49 13.06 7.22 -3.29
C MET A 49 11.88 6.64 -2.49
N ILE A 50 12.14 5.75 -1.53
CA ILE A 50 11.09 5.21 -0.65
C ILE A 50 10.49 6.32 0.21
N MET A 51 11.33 7.22 0.75
CA MET A 51 10.85 8.36 1.53
C MET A 51 9.94 9.29 0.71
N SER A 52 10.35 9.64 -0.52
CA SER A 52 9.53 10.47 -1.40
C SER A 52 8.22 9.77 -1.78
N CYS A 53 8.26 8.46 -2.03
CA CYS A 53 7.08 7.63 -2.28
C CYS A 53 6.08 7.67 -1.11
N ILE A 54 6.55 7.46 0.14
CA ILE A 54 5.68 7.44 1.32
C ILE A 54 5.05 8.82 1.58
N ILE A 55 5.79 9.90 1.33
CA ILE A 55 5.29 11.28 1.44
C ILE A 55 4.20 11.52 0.40
N SER A 56 4.47 11.22 -0.87
CA SER A 56 3.53 11.37 -1.98
C SER A 56 2.26 10.55 -1.76
N TRP A 57 2.40 9.29 -1.35
CA TRP A 57 1.25 8.42 -1.04
C TRP A 57 0.41 8.96 0.11
N SER A 58 1.07 9.41 1.18
CA SER A 58 0.39 9.98 2.35
C SER A 58 -0.34 11.27 1.99
N ALA A 59 0.28 12.16 1.21
CA ALA A 59 -0.33 13.41 0.75
C ALA A 59 -1.53 13.14 -0.16
N GLY A 60 -1.38 12.28 -1.16
CA GLY A 60 -2.46 11.92 -2.09
C GLY A 60 -3.65 11.29 -1.38
N SER A 61 -3.41 10.35 -0.47
CA SER A 61 -4.49 9.71 0.31
C SER A 61 -5.24 10.70 1.21
N LEU A 62 -4.55 11.68 1.79
CA LEU A 62 -5.19 12.74 2.60
C LEU A 62 -5.95 13.76 1.74
N PHE A 63 -5.45 14.04 0.54
CA PHE A 63 -6.13 14.89 -0.44
C PHE A 63 -7.43 14.23 -0.90
N VAL A 64 -7.38 12.97 -1.32
CA VAL A 64 -8.58 12.22 -1.75
C VAL A 64 -9.63 12.14 -0.65
N ALA A 65 -9.22 11.89 0.60
CA ALA A 65 -10.14 11.87 1.73
C ALA A 65 -10.92 13.19 1.89
N LYS A 66 -10.31 14.34 1.54
CA LYS A 66 -10.89 15.68 1.70
C LYS A 66 -11.47 16.31 0.44
N ALA A 67 -11.05 15.89 -0.75
CA ALA A 67 -11.42 16.53 -2.01
C ALA A 67 -12.93 16.40 -2.27
N ASP A 68 -13.61 17.46 -2.71
CA ASP A 68 -14.99 17.35 -3.18
C ASP A 68 -15.01 16.63 -4.54
N THR A 69 -15.08 15.30 -4.47
CA THR A 69 -15.12 14.42 -5.63
C THR A 69 -16.56 14.22 -6.09
N PRO A 70 -16.80 13.99 -7.40
CA PRO A 70 -18.11 13.62 -7.91
C PRO A 70 -18.74 12.48 -7.08
N SER A 71 -20.07 12.46 -6.99
CA SER A 71 -20.80 11.45 -6.20
C SER A 71 -20.50 10.00 -6.62
N ASN A 72 -20.02 9.80 -7.85
CA ASN A 72 -19.62 8.50 -8.36
C ASN A 72 -18.10 8.25 -8.18
N PHE A 73 -17.77 7.34 -7.26
CA PHE A 73 -16.39 6.91 -6.99
C PHE A 73 -15.71 6.28 -8.20
N PHE A 74 -16.45 5.62 -9.09
CA PHE A 74 -15.91 5.00 -10.30
C PHE A 74 -15.35 6.05 -11.26
N ILE A 75 -16.07 7.17 -11.42
CA ILE A 75 -15.65 8.30 -12.28
C ILE A 75 -14.39 8.95 -11.70
N THR A 76 -14.34 9.15 -10.38
CA THR A 76 -13.18 9.70 -9.67
C THR A 76 -11.95 8.83 -9.87
N THR A 77 -12.07 7.51 -9.66
CA THR A 77 -11.00 6.55 -9.91
C THR A 77 -10.58 6.53 -11.38
N GLY A 78 -11.53 6.65 -12.32
CA GLY A 78 -11.26 6.72 -13.75
C GLY A 78 -10.35 7.90 -14.12
N TYR A 79 -10.67 9.11 -13.65
CA TYR A 79 -9.80 10.27 -13.86
C TYR A 79 -8.42 10.09 -13.22
N GLN A 80 -8.37 9.51 -12.02
CA GLN A 80 -7.12 9.22 -11.32
C GLN A 80 -6.23 8.28 -12.13
N MET A 81 -6.79 7.17 -12.64
CA MET A 81 -6.06 6.18 -13.44
C MET A 81 -5.61 6.74 -14.79
N LEU A 82 -6.46 7.52 -15.46
CA LEU A 82 -6.11 8.13 -16.74
C LEU A 82 -4.98 9.16 -16.56
N SER A 83 -5.07 10.03 -15.55
CA SER A 83 -3.98 10.97 -15.23
C SER A 83 -2.68 10.28 -14.87
N ALA A 84 -2.73 9.20 -14.07
CA ALA A 84 -1.55 8.43 -13.69
C ALA A 84 -0.94 7.74 -14.91
N GLY A 85 -1.76 7.15 -15.78
CA GLY A 85 -1.32 6.54 -17.03
C GLY A 85 -0.60 7.52 -17.96
N VAL A 86 -1.11 8.74 -18.11
CA VAL A 86 -0.44 9.78 -18.92
C VAL A 86 0.89 10.19 -18.30
N ILE A 87 0.95 10.40 -16.99
CA ILE A 87 2.20 10.75 -16.29
C ILE A 87 3.24 9.63 -16.44
N LEU A 88 2.83 8.37 -16.27
CA LEU A 88 3.71 7.22 -16.44
C LEU A 88 4.18 7.07 -17.88
N ALA A 89 3.33 7.33 -18.88
CA ALA A 89 3.73 7.30 -20.29
C ALA A 89 4.77 8.38 -20.62
N ILE A 90 4.61 9.60 -20.09
CA ILE A 90 5.60 10.67 -20.21
C ILE A 90 6.91 10.27 -19.52
N GLY A 91 6.84 9.65 -18.34
CA GLY A 91 8.00 9.13 -17.63
C GLY A 91 8.75 8.07 -18.44
N SER A 92 8.03 7.07 -18.95
CA SER A 92 8.59 6.00 -19.79
C SER A 92 9.32 6.56 -21.01
N TRP A 93 8.74 7.59 -21.65
CA TRP A 93 9.39 8.31 -22.75
C TRP A 93 10.64 9.09 -22.31
N ALA A 94 10.58 9.77 -21.16
CA ALA A 94 11.71 10.54 -20.63
C ALA A 94 12.89 9.69 -20.15
N PHE A 95 12.64 8.43 -19.78
CA PHE A 95 13.67 7.47 -19.36
C PHE A 95 14.13 6.53 -20.50
N ASP A 96 13.68 6.77 -21.74
CA ASP A 96 14.00 5.95 -22.92
C ASP A 96 13.75 4.45 -22.69
N GLU A 97 12.63 4.11 -22.03
CA GLU A 97 12.27 2.71 -21.81
C GLU A 97 11.97 1.98 -23.11
N SER A 98 12.40 0.72 -23.21
CA SER A 98 12.16 -0.10 -24.40
C SER A 98 10.69 -0.51 -24.49
N TRP A 99 10.03 -0.11 -25.58
CA TRP A 99 8.68 -0.58 -25.87
C TRP A 99 8.70 -2.05 -26.27
N SER A 100 7.89 -2.86 -25.58
CA SER A 100 7.67 -4.27 -25.90
C SER A 100 6.23 -4.49 -26.33
N GLU A 101 6.04 -5.17 -27.46
CA GLU A 101 4.70 -5.43 -28.00
C GLU A 101 3.92 -6.40 -27.08
N PRO A 102 2.72 -6.01 -26.60
CA PRO A 102 1.94 -6.86 -25.69
C PRO A 102 1.57 -8.24 -26.23
N LEU A 103 1.48 -8.37 -27.56
CA LEU A 103 1.18 -9.63 -28.26
C LEU A 103 2.35 -10.62 -28.24
N SER A 104 3.58 -10.13 -28.05
CA SER A 104 4.79 -10.95 -27.94
C SER A 104 4.99 -11.56 -26.54
N TRP A 105 4.22 -11.10 -25.56
CA TRP A 105 4.36 -11.57 -24.18
C TRP A 105 3.82 -12.98 -24.00
N GLN A 106 4.37 -13.69 -23.02
CA GLN A 106 3.83 -14.98 -22.61
C GLN A 106 2.38 -14.82 -22.11
N LEU A 107 1.55 -15.84 -22.37
CA LEU A 107 0.15 -15.84 -21.96
C LEU A 107 -0.04 -15.56 -20.47
N ASN A 108 0.86 -16.09 -19.62
CA ASN A 108 0.83 -15.85 -18.17
C ASN A 108 0.98 -14.36 -17.82
N THR A 109 1.87 -13.64 -18.52
CA THR A 109 2.07 -12.19 -18.32
C THR A 109 0.84 -11.41 -18.75
N GLN A 110 0.23 -11.77 -19.89
CA GLN A 110 -1.01 -11.14 -20.35
C GLN A 110 -2.16 -11.33 -19.35
N ILE A 111 -2.35 -12.56 -18.85
CA ILE A 111 -3.34 -12.85 -17.82
C ILE A 111 -3.06 -12.07 -16.54
N ALA A 112 -1.80 -12.03 -16.08
CA ALA A 112 -1.41 -11.27 -14.89
C ALA A 112 -1.73 -9.78 -15.02
N ILE A 113 -1.45 -9.17 -16.18
CA ILE A 113 -1.77 -7.76 -16.45
C ILE A 113 -3.28 -7.53 -16.44
N VAL A 114 -4.08 -8.39 -17.09
CA VAL A 114 -5.54 -8.27 -17.06
C VAL A 114 -6.08 -8.39 -15.64
N CYS A 115 -5.56 -9.33 -14.85
CA CYS A 115 -5.91 -9.47 -13.43
C CYS A 115 -5.53 -8.22 -12.62
N LEU A 116 -4.36 -7.64 -12.84
CA LEU A 116 -3.92 -6.41 -12.17
C LEU A 116 -4.77 -5.20 -12.58
N ILE A 117 -5.19 -5.10 -13.84
CA ILE A 117 -6.08 -4.02 -14.30
C ILE A 117 -7.45 -4.13 -13.59
N LEU A 118 -8.05 -5.31 -13.59
CA LEU A 118 -9.39 -5.50 -13.03
C LEU A 118 -9.40 -5.45 -11.50
N PHE A 119 -8.58 -6.29 -10.86
CA PHE A 119 -8.59 -6.46 -9.41
C PHE A 119 -7.63 -5.49 -8.71
N GLY A 120 -6.41 -5.33 -9.23
CA GLY A 120 -5.37 -4.50 -8.62
C GLY A 120 -5.56 -2.98 -8.83
N SER A 121 -6.25 -2.59 -9.91
CA SER A 121 -6.48 -1.18 -10.24
C SER A 121 -7.94 -0.80 -10.04
N ILE A 122 -8.85 -1.21 -10.93
CA ILE A 122 -10.23 -0.71 -10.95
C ILE A 122 -10.95 -1.05 -9.63
N ALA A 123 -10.98 -2.33 -9.24
CA ALA A 123 -11.67 -2.75 -8.02
C ALA A 123 -10.98 -2.22 -6.75
N ALA A 124 -9.66 -2.41 -6.63
CA ALA A 124 -8.91 -2.02 -5.45
C ALA A 124 -8.93 -0.50 -5.21
N PHE A 125 -8.66 0.33 -6.23
CA PHE A 125 -8.66 1.78 -6.04
C PHE A 125 -10.06 2.36 -5.86
N THR A 126 -11.08 1.78 -6.51
CA THR A 126 -12.46 2.21 -6.26
C THR A 126 -12.87 1.90 -4.81
N ALA A 127 -12.55 0.70 -4.31
CA ALA A 127 -12.79 0.35 -2.92
C ALA A 127 -11.97 1.22 -1.94
N PHE A 128 -10.72 1.54 -2.29
CA PHE A 128 -9.84 2.40 -1.49
C PHE A 128 -10.39 3.84 -1.41
N ASN A 129 -10.78 4.43 -2.55
CA ASN A 129 -11.37 5.76 -2.62
C ASN A 129 -12.69 5.84 -1.84
N TYR A 130 -13.53 4.80 -1.95
CA TYR A 130 -14.74 4.66 -1.13
C TYR A 130 -14.40 4.61 0.37
N LEU A 131 -13.43 3.79 0.76
CA LEU A 131 -13.07 3.60 2.16
C LEU A 131 -12.47 4.87 2.79
N LEU A 132 -11.67 5.64 2.03
CA LEU A 132 -11.14 6.94 2.47
C LEU A 132 -12.23 7.99 2.74
N LYS A 133 -13.42 7.81 2.17
CA LYS A 133 -14.56 8.72 2.30
C LYS A 133 -15.52 8.30 3.40
N VAL A 134 -15.70 7.00 3.59
CA VAL A 134 -16.65 6.45 4.57
C VAL A 134 -16.00 6.17 5.94
N VAL A 135 -14.70 5.88 5.96
CA VAL A 135 -13.98 5.50 7.18
C VAL A 135 -12.84 6.47 7.45
N SER A 136 -12.53 6.69 8.74
CA SER A 136 -11.36 7.46 9.14
C SER A 136 -10.09 6.89 8.49
N THR A 137 -9.30 7.78 7.89
CA THR A 137 -8.02 7.49 7.24
C THR A 137 -7.04 6.68 8.12
N GLU A 138 -7.12 6.78 9.45
CA GLU A 138 -6.33 5.96 10.38
C GLU A 138 -6.64 4.47 10.26
N LYS A 139 -7.92 4.10 10.12
CA LYS A 139 -8.35 2.70 9.95
C LYS A 139 -8.00 2.19 8.57
N VAL A 140 -8.13 3.03 7.53
CA VAL A 140 -7.69 2.69 6.17
C VAL A 140 -6.20 2.37 6.15
N ALA A 141 -5.37 3.15 6.83
CA ALA A 141 -3.93 2.88 6.91
C ALA A 141 -3.59 1.52 7.54
N THR A 142 -4.49 0.95 8.37
CA THR A 142 -4.23 -0.35 8.98
C THR A 142 -4.44 -1.54 8.05
N SER A 143 -5.22 -1.38 6.98
CA SER A 143 -5.36 -2.46 6.00
C SER A 143 -4.02 -2.78 5.33
N SER A 144 -3.14 -1.78 5.21
CA SER A 144 -1.79 -1.97 4.67
C SER A 144 -0.92 -2.92 5.51
N TYR A 145 -1.18 -3.08 6.81
CA TYR A 145 -0.49 -4.06 7.65
C TYR A 145 -1.02 -5.49 7.48
N VAL A 146 -2.21 -5.64 6.88
CA VAL A 146 -2.79 -6.95 6.57
C VAL A 146 -2.19 -7.50 5.25
N ASN A 147 -1.81 -6.63 4.32
CA ASN A 147 -1.26 -7.01 3.01
C ASN A 147 -0.07 -8.00 3.09
N PRO A 148 0.95 -7.80 3.95
CA PRO A 148 2.08 -8.72 4.06
C PRO A 148 1.68 -10.11 4.55
N ILE A 149 0.63 -10.20 5.39
CA ILE A 149 0.13 -11.47 5.91
C ILE A 149 -0.58 -12.24 4.79
N ILE A 150 -1.42 -11.54 4.02
CA ILE A 150 -2.08 -12.14 2.85
C ILE A 150 -1.03 -12.59 1.83
N ALA A 151 -0.01 -11.76 1.57
CA ALA A 151 1.09 -12.10 0.69
C ALA A 151 1.85 -13.34 1.16
N LEU A 152 2.15 -13.47 2.46
CA LEU A 152 2.79 -14.65 3.05
C LEU A 152 1.94 -15.92 2.85
N LEU A 153 0.63 -15.85 3.08
CA LEU A 153 -0.28 -16.98 2.91
C LEU A 153 -0.40 -17.40 1.43
N LEU A 154 -0.48 -16.43 0.53
CA LEU A 154 -0.51 -16.69 -0.92
C LEU A 154 0.84 -17.24 -1.42
N GLY A 155 1.96 -16.74 -0.91
CA GLY A 155 3.31 -17.26 -1.22
C GLY A 155 3.47 -18.71 -0.76
N TRP A 156 3.01 -19.04 0.44
CA TRP A 156 2.99 -20.43 0.91
C TRP A 156 2.10 -21.32 0.03
N TYR A 157 0.90 -20.87 -0.33
CA TYR A 157 -0.07 -21.69 -1.07
C TYR A 157 0.29 -21.86 -2.57
N PHE A 158 0.70 -20.78 -3.24
CA PHE A 158 0.95 -20.79 -4.68
C PHE A 158 2.42 -20.99 -5.05
N LEU A 159 3.35 -20.47 -4.24
CA LEU A 159 4.79 -20.54 -4.51
C LEU A 159 5.50 -21.63 -3.69
N ASN A 160 4.79 -22.37 -2.82
CA ASN A 160 5.35 -23.35 -1.88
C ASN A 160 6.47 -22.76 -1.00
N GLU A 161 6.38 -21.47 -0.66
CA GLU A 161 7.34 -20.83 0.25
C GLU A 161 7.21 -21.41 1.66
N SER A 162 8.33 -21.67 2.35
CA SER A 162 8.30 -22.18 3.72
C SER A 162 7.96 -21.07 4.72
N ILE A 163 6.84 -21.23 5.43
CA ILE A 163 6.49 -20.34 6.54
C ILE A 163 7.38 -20.68 7.73
N THR A 164 8.29 -19.77 8.07
CA THR A 164 9.15 -19.92 9.24
C THR A 164 8.43 -19.50 10.53
N VAL A 165 8.96 -19.93 11.68
CA VAL A 165 8.43 -19.53 13.01
C VAL A 165 8.45 -18.01 13.18
N GLN A 166 9.48 -17.34 12.69
CA GLN A 166 9.57 -15.88 12.73
C GLN A 166 8.49 -15.21 11.87
N SER A 167 8.11 -15.78 10.72
CA SER A 167 7.02 -15.23 9.89
C SER A 167 5.67 -15.36 10.59
N MET A 168 5.44 -16.46 11.33
CA MET A 168 4.25 -16.64 12.17
C MET A 168 4.19 -15.62 13.32
N ILE A 169 5.31 -15.41 14.02
CA ILE A 169 5.39 -14.41 15.11
C ILE A 169 5.15 -13.00 14.56
N ALA A 170 5.78 -12.66 13.43
CA ALA A 170 5.58 -11.38 12.75
C ALA A 170 4.11 -11.16 12.36
N ALA A 171 3.46 -12.18 11.78
CA ALA A 171 2.04 -12.13 11.43
C ALA A 171 1.14 -11.91 12.67
N ALA A 172 1.39 -12.62 13.78
CA ALA A 172 0.64 -12.44 15.01
C ALA A 172 0.80 -11.02 15.59
N ILE A 173 2.02 -10.48 15.60
CA ILE A 173 2.29 -9.12 16.07
C ILE A 173 1.59 -8.08 15.17
N MET A 174 1.62 -8.25 13.85
CA MET A 174 0.91 -7.34 12.94
C MET A 174 -0.61 -7.41 13.13
N LEU A 175 -1.20 -8.61 13.26
CA LEU A 175 -2.64 -8.78 13.49
C LEU A 175 -3.09 -8.16 14.81
N THR A 176 -2.32 -8.33 15.88
CA THR A 176 -2.62 -7.69 17.17
C THR A 176 -2.57 -6.16 17.06
N GLY A 177 -1.57 -5.61 16.34
CA GLY A 177 -1.49 -4.18 16.02
C GLY A 177 -2.74 -3.66 15.28
N VAL A 178 -3.18 -4.38 14.24
CA VAL A 178 -4.41 -4.05 13.49
C VAL A 178 -5.65 -4.14 14.39
N TYR A 179 -5.74 -5.19 15.22
CA TYR A 179 -6.84 -5.36 16.17
C TYR A 179 -6.92 -4.18 17.15
N PHE A 180 -5.81 -3.73 17.73
CA PHE A 180 -5.81 -2.59 18.66
C PHE A 180 -6.30 -1.29 18.01
N ILE A 181 -6.03 -1.08 16.73
CA ILE A 181 -6.47 0.12 16.01
C ILE A 181 -7.94 0.00 15.60
N ASN A 182 -8.38 -1.18 15.15
CA ASN A 182 -9.74 -1.39 14.65
C ASN A 182 -10.79 -1.68 15.74
N SER A 183 -10.37 -2.28 16.87
CA SER A 183 -11.18 -2.53 18.09
C SER A 183 -11.79 -1.25 18.69
N ARG A 184 -11.38 -0.08 18.19
CA ARG A 184 -12.05 1.18 18.47
C ARG A 184 -13.49 1.17 17.93
N LYS A 185 -14.44 0.83 18.81
CA LYS A 185 -15.85 1.21 18.72
C LYS A 185 -15.92 2.73 18.51
N VAL A 186 -16.43 3.13 17.36
CA VAL A 186 -16.90 4.50 17.16
C VAL A 186 -18.05 4.65 18.15
N ARG A 187 -17.87 5.51 19.14
CA ARG A 187 -18.96 6.05 19.94
C ARG A 187 -19.15 7.48 19.46
#